data_AF-A0A9E4XB16-F1
#
_entry.id   AF-A0A9E4XB16-F1
#
_cell.length_a   1.000
_cell.length_b   1.000
_cell.length_c   1.000
_cell.angle_alpha   90.00
_cell.angle_beta   90.00
_cell.angle_gamma   90.00
#
_symmetry.space_group_name_H-M   'P 1'
#
loop_
_entity.id
_entity.type
_entity.pdbx_description
1 polymer ?
#
loop_
_entity_poly.entity_id
_entity_poly.type
_entity_poly.pdbx_seq_one_letter_code
_entity_poly.pdbx_strand_id
1 'polypeptide(L)'
;FKRCRPVMARYLGCGICMKTCPIQKYGLQNTMEHYAETGQVLGKGTHDLEGYTLEGKGYFGPGELPIFDRGFFDMPHGDTEEWAFEQFKEKAKAAGGVITDELIEELREEVNRGLSQSRDNLEMMEEVDYI
;
A
#
# COMPACT_ATOMS: atom_id res chain seq x y z
N PHE A 1 -5.59 -9.81 3.28
CA PHE A 1 -5.08 -8.42 3.18
C PHE A 1 -4.24 -8.20 1.92
N LYS A 2 -4.69 -7.31 1.03
CA LYS A 2 -3.92 -6.93 -0.16
C LYS A 2 -2.79 -5.97 0.25
N ARG A 3 -1.54 -6.45 0.26
CA ARG A 3 -0.33 -5.72 0.72
C ARG A 3 -0.18 -4.28 0.17
N CYS A 4 -0.71 -4.01 -1.03
CA CYS A 4 -0.63 -2.68 -1.63
C CYS A 4 -1.64 -1.67 -1.05
N ARG A 5 -2.82 -2.10 -0.60
CA ARG A 5 -3.90 -1.17 -0.16
C ARG A 5 -3.52 -0.40 1.11
N PRO A 6 -2.91 -1.00 2.16
CA PRO A 6 -2.47 -0.25 3.35
C PRO A 6 -1.37 0.78 3.05
N VAL A 7 -0.44 0.45 2.15
CA VAL A 7 0.64 1.36 1.72
C VAL A 7 0.10 2.50 0.87
N MET A 8 -0.81 2.18 -0.06
CA MET A 8 -1.48 3.18 -0.88
C MET A 8 -2.43 4.05 -0.06
N ALA A 9 -3.13 3.52 0.96
CA ALA A 9 -4.01 4.29 1.83
C ALA A 9 -3.24 5.28 2.71
N ARG A 10 -2.12 4.87 3.30
CA ARG A 10 -1.31 5.74 4.19
C ARG A 10 -0.60 6.90 3.49
N TYR A 11 -0.31 6.76 2.20
CA TYR A 11 0.37 7.79 1.41
C TYR A 11 -0.44 8.24 0.19
N LEU A 12 -1.78 8.16 0.28
CA LEU A 12 -2.71 8.68 -0.73
C LEU A 12 -2.35 8.27 -2.16
N GLY A 13 -2.10 6.98 -2.35
CA GLY A 13 -1.60 6.41 -3.59
C GLY A 13 -0.22 6.96 -3.89
N CYS A 14 0.81 6.38 -3.24
CA CYS A 14 2.22 6.75 -3.38
C CYS A 14 2.56 7.24 -4.80
N GLY A 15 2.11 6.49 -5.82
CA GLY A 15 1.90 7.02 -7.18
C GLY A 15 3.15 7.62 -7.80
N ILE A 16 4.33 7.27 -7.28
CA ILE A 16 5.61 7.88 -7.67
C ILE A 16 5.85 7.65 -9.16
N CYS A 17 5.48 6.48 -9.68
CA CYS A 17 5.55 6.17 -11.11
C CYS A 17 4.73 7.14 -11.97
N MET A 18 3.62 7.70 -11.47
CA MET A 18 2.86 8.74 -12.16
C MET A 18 3.49 10.11 -11.96
N LYS A 19 3.95 10.44 -10.75
CA LYS A 19 4.61 11.72 -10.41
C LYS A 19 5.90 11.94 -11.21
N THR A 20 6.63 10.86 -11.50
CA THR A 20 7.91 10.87 -12.22
C THR A 20 7.77 10.40 -13.68
N CYS A 21 6.55 10.40 -14.22
CA CYS A 21 6.30 10.01 -15.60
C CYS A 21 6.60 11.17 -16.58
N PRO A 22 7.57 11.01 -17.51
CA PRO A 22 7.92 12.07 -18.45
C PRO A 22 6.78 12.38 -19.43
N ILE A 23 5.94 11.40 -19.75
CA ILE A 23 4.77 11.60 -20.61
C ILE A 23 3.73 12.49 -19.90
N GLN A 24 3.51 12.30 -18.60
CA GLN A 24 2.57 13.14 -17.84
C GLN A 24 3.11 14.56 -17.66
N LYS A 25 4.43 14.72 -17.56
CA LYS A 25 5.06 16.02 -17.31
C LYS A 25 5.32 16.84 -18.57
N TYR A 26 5.85 16.20 -19.61
CA TYR A 26 6.30 16.85 -20.85
C TYR A 26 5.43 16.52 -22.07
N GLY A 27 4.48 15.59 -21.93
CA GLY A 27 3.68 15.09 -23.04
C GLY A 27 4.38 13.98 -23.83
N LEU A 28 3.58 13.16 -24.51
CA LEU A 28 4.07 12.02 -25.30
C LEU A 28 5.01 12.47 -26.42
N GLN A 29 4.60 13.46 -27.21
CA GLN A 29 5.36 13.90 -28.39
C GLN A 29 6.78 14.35 -28.02
N ASN A 30 6.91 15.33 -27.12
CA ASN A 30 8.21 15.86 -26.70
C ASN A 30 9.12 14.77 -26.10
N THR A 31 8.54 13.87 -25.30
CA THR A 31 9.29 12.76 -24.71
C THR A 31 9.85 11.82 -25.78
N MET A 32 9.05 11.49 -26.79
CA MET A 32 9.45 10.57 -27.86
C MET A 32 10.43 11.19 -28.84
N GLU A 33 10.27 12.47 -29.19
CA GLU A 33 11.21 13.21 -30.04
C GLU A 33 12.59 13.28 -29.36
N HIS A 34 12.66 13.66 -28.09
CA HIS A 34 13.91 13.68 -27.34
C HIS A 34 14.56 12.30 -27.26
N TYR A 35 13.76 11.25 -27.02
CA TYR A 35 14.27 9.88 -26.97
C TYR A 35 14.82 9.42 -28.32
N ALA A 36 14.14 9.75 -29.42
CA ALA A 36 14.59 9.42 -30.77
C ALA A 36 15.92 10.12 -31.14
N GLU A 37 16.12 11.35 -30.69
CA GLU A 37 17.33 12.14 -30.96
C GLU A 37 18.53 11.71 -30.09
N THR A 38 18.29 11.40 -28.82
CA THR A 38 19.36 11.27 -27.82
C THR A 38 19.54 9.87 -27.26
N GLY A 39 18.54 8.99 -27.43
CA GLY A 39 18.46 7.69 -26.76
C GLY A 39 18.26 7.77 -25.24
N GLN A 40 18.00 8.96 -24.68
CA GLN A 40 17.79 9.18 -23.25
C GLN A 40 16.34 9.56 -22.95
N VAL A 41 15.90 9.27 -21.72
CA VAL A 41 14.59 9.71 -21.23
C VAL A 41 14.64 11.20 -20.95
N LEU A 42 13.70 11.96 -21.50
CA LEU A 42 13.60 13.41 -21.30
C LEU A 42 13.44 13.74 -19.81
N GLY A 43 14.36 14.53 -19.27
CA GLY A 43 14.35 14.96 -17.86
C GLY A 43 15.01 13.97 -16.89
N LYS A 44 15.54 12.85 -17.36
CA LYS A 44 16.25 11.88 -16.51
C LYS A 44 17.38 12.52 -15.71
N GLY A 45 17.48 12.15 -14.43
CA GLY A 45 18.47 12.67 -13.49
C GLY A 45 18.23 14.12 -13.05
N THR A 46 17.09 14.72 -13.39
CA THR A 46 16.75 16.09 -12.99
C THR A 46 15.68 16.09 -11.90
N HIS A 47 15.77 17.08 -11.01
CA HIS A 47 14.73 17.35 -10.01
C HIS A 47 13.38 17.67 -10.63
N ASP A 48 13.37 18.11 -11.88
CA ASP A 48 12.14 18.42 -12.58
C ASP A 48 11.36 17.12 -12.85
N LEU A 49 11.96 16.11 -13.46
CA LEU A 49 11.25 14.85 -13.69
C LEU A 49 11.19 13.95 -12.45
N GLU A 50 12.34 13.71 -11.83
CA GLU A 50 12.49 12.65 -10.83
C GLU A 50 12.25 13.16 -9.41
N GLY A 51 12.03 14.47 -9.23
CA GLY A 51 11.71 15.06 -7.94
C GLY A 51 10.26 14.83 -7.54
N TYR A 52 10.02 14.35 -6.31
CA TYR A 52 8.67 14.16 -5.79
C TYR A 52 8.57 14.41 -4.29
N THR A 53 7.38 14.81 -3.86
CA THR A 53 7.04 14.90 -2.44
C THR A 53 6.25 13.67 -2.02
N LEU A 54 6.64 13.09 -0.89
CA LEU A 54 5.91 12.03 -0.19
C LEU A 54 5.39 12.59 1.13
N GLU A 55 4.08 12.49 1.32
CA GLU A 55 3.40 12.99 2.51
C GLU A 55 4.01 12.39 3.78
N GLY A 56 4.27 13.23 4.79
CA GLY A 56 4.90 12.81 6.04
C GLY A 56 6.39 12.42 5.94
N LYS A 57 7.00 12.47 4.75
CA LYS A 57 8.42 12.11 4.53
C LYS A 57 9.24 13.23 3.87
N GLY A 58 8.60 14.18 3.18
CA GLY A 58 9.26 15.35 2.59
C GLY A 58 9.52 15.22 1.09
N TYR A 59 10.47 16.00 0.57
CA TYR A 59 10.87 16.02 -0.83
C TYR A 59 12.07 15.12 -1.09
N PHE A 60 12.06 14.43 -2.22
CA PHE A 60 13.11 13.54 -2.70
C PHE A 60 13.50 13.95 -4.11
N GLY A 61 14.80 14.09 -4.36
CA GLY A 61 15.40 14.34 -5.66
C GLY A 61 15.85 13.08 -6.41
N PRO A 62 16.54 13.26 -7.56
CA PRO A 62 17.09 12.18 -8.36
C PRO A 62 17.99 11.25 -7.53
N GLY A 63 17.67 9.96 -7.52
CA GLY A 63 18.43 8.95 -6.77
C GLY A 63 18.18 8.92 -5.26
N GLU A 64 17.37 9.82 -4.72
CA GLU A 64 16.98 9.80 -3.31
C GLU A 64 15.77 8.88 -3.11
N LEU A 65 15.85 8.00 -2.11
CA LEU A 65 14.80 7.04 -1.79
C LEU A 65 14.24 7.29 -0.39
N PRO A 66 12.90 7.21 -0.22
CA PRO A 66 12.29 7.30 1.09
C PRO A 66 12.69 6.12 1.96
N ILE A 67 13.08 6.41 3.20
CA ILE A 67 13.39 5.41 4.21
C ILE A 67 12.13 5.17 5.05
N PHE A 68 11.73 3.91 5.13
CA PHE A 68 10.61 3.46 5.97
C PHE A 68 11.15 2.73 7.20
N ASP A 69 10.49 2.94 8.33
CA ASP A 69 10.79 2.20 9.56
C ASP A 69 10.45 0.72 9.38
N ARG A 70 11.16 -0.17 10.09
CA ARG A 70 10.95 -1.62 9.94
C ARG A 70 9.50 -2.05 10.16
N GLY A 71 8.83 -1.45 11.16
CA GLY A 71 7.42 -1.70 11.46
C GLY A 71 6.45 -1.22 10.39
N PHE A 72 6.89 -0.43 9.40
CA PHE A 72 6.05 -0.04 8.27
C PHE A 72 5.59 -1.25 7.45
N PHE A 73 6.45 -2.27 7.34
CA PHE A 73 6.18 -3.48 6.57
C PHE A 73 5.56 -4.61 7.41
N ASP A 74 5.32 -4.39 8.70
CA ASP A 74 4.57 -5.29 9.59
C ASP A 74 3.07 -5.19 9.27
N MET A 75 2.72 -5.68 8.09
CA MET A 75 1.35 -5.73 7.60
C MET A 75 0.76 -7.11 7.84
N PRO A 76 -0.55 -7.21 8.17
CA PRO A 76 -1.26 -8.48 8.19
C PRO A 76 -1.02 -9.30 6.92
N HIS A 77 -0.73 -10.59 7.08
CA HIS A 77 -0.60 -11.56 6.00
C HIS A 77 -1.81 -12.48 5.97
N GLY A 78 -2.02 -13.15 4.83
CA GLY A 78 -3.16 -14.05 4.64
C GLY A 78 -4.46 -13.33 4.30
N ASP A 79 -5.57 -14.06 4.30
CA ASP A 79 -6.92 -13.49 4.28
C ASP A 79 -7.39 -13.07 5.69
N THR A 80 -8.59 -12.49 5.77
CA THR A 80 -9.08 -11.89 7.02
C THR A 80 -9.33 -12.98 8.06
N GLU A 81 -9.76 -14.15 7.62
CA GLU A 81 -10.03 -15.34 8.42
C GLU A 81 -8.73 -15.94 8.98
N GLU A 82 -7.69 -16.10 8.14
CA GLU A 82 -6.35 -16.53 8.58
C GLU A 82 -5.79 -15.57 9.63
N TRP A 83 -5.91 -14.27 9.42
CA TRP A 83 -5.45 -13.27 10.39
C TRP A 83 -6.21 -13.34 11.71
N ALA A 84 -7.55 -13.43 11.67
CA ALA A 84 -8.38 -13.54 12.86
C ALA A 84 -8.01 -14.78 13.69
N PHE A 85 -7.73 -15.89 13.02
CA PHE A 85 -7.32 -17.13 13.68
C PHE A 85 -5.92 -17.04 14.30
N GLU A 86 -4.96 -16.39 13.64
CA GLU A 86 -3.63 -16.15 14.23
C GLU A 86 -3.70 -15.21 15.44
N GLN A 87 -4.50 -14.15 15.39
CA GLN A 87 -4.71 -13.27 16.55
C GLN A 87 -5.34 -14.01 17.72
N PHE A 88 -6.34 -14.85 17.45
CA PHE A 88 -6.95 -15.71 18.46
C PHE A 88 -5.93 -16.64 19.12
N LYS A 89 -5.06 -17.31 18.33
CA LYS A 89 -3.98 -18.16 18.87
C LYS A 89 -3.02 -17.38 19.77
N GLU A 90 -2.57 -16.21 19.32
CA GLU A 90 -1.62 -15.39 20.08
C GLU A 90 -2.23 -14.91 21.40
N LYS A 91 -3.49 -14.45 21.39
CA LYS A 91 -4.21 -14.08 22.61
C LYS A 91 -4.43 -15.27 23.55
N ALA A 92 -4.82 -16.43 23.01
CA ALA A 92 -5.00 -17.64 23.82
C ALA A 92 -3.68 -18.11 24.45
N LYS A 93 -2.55 -18.05 23.72
CA LYS A 93 -1.21 -18.34 24.27
C LYS A 93 -0.83 -17.34 25.36
N ALA A 94 -1.07 -16.04 25.14
CA ALA A 94 -0.79 -14.99 26.12
C ALA A 94 -1.64 -15.16 27.41
N ALA A 95 -2.86 -15.66 27.28
CA ALA A 95 -3.73 -16.04 28.39
C ALA A 95 -3.36 -17.39 29.06
N GLY A 96 -2.20 -17.98 28.70
CA GLY A 96 -1.74 -19.24 29.28
C GLY A 96 -2.44 -20.49 28.74
N GLY A 97 -3.04 -20.40 27.55
CA GLY A 97 -3.79 -21.48 26.91
C GLY A 97 -5.28 -21.55 27.31
N VAL A 98 -5.77 -20.58 28.09
CA VAL A 98 -7.18 -20.50 28.46
C VAL A 98 -7.96 -19.85 27.31
N ILE A 99 -8.88 -20.60 26.73
CA ILE A 99 -9.83 -20.10 25.73
C ILE A 99 -11.10 -19.71 26.49
N THR A 100 -11.35 -18.40 26.59
CA THR A 100 -12.57 -17.86 27.21
C THR A 100 -13.68 -17.71 26.17
N ASP A 101 -14.93 -17.64 26.62
CA ASP A 101 -16.07 -17.37 25.74
C ASP A 101 -15.94 -16.02 25.03
N GLU A 102 -15.34 -15.02 25.70
CA GLU A 102 -15.01 -13.72 25.13
C GLU A 102 -14.04 -13.83 23.93
N LEU A 103 -13.01 -14.67 24.03
CA LEU A 103 -12.06 -14.92 22.94
C LEU A 103 -12.72 -15.60 21.74
N ILE A 104 -13.70 -16.47 21.99
CA ILE A 104 -14.46 -17.14 20.93
C ILE A 104 -15.41 -16.16 20.25
N GLU A 105 -16.07 -15.28 21.01
CA GLU A 105 -16.96 -14.28 20.44
C GLU A 105 -16.19 -13.26 19.59
N GLU A 106 -15.03 -12.77 20.06
CA GLU A 106 -14.14 -11.91 19.26
C GLU A 106 -13.71 -12.58 17.95
N LEU A 107 -13.32 -13.85 17.99
CA LEU A 107 -12.95 -14.61 16.78
C LEU A 107 -14.14 -14.69 15.81
N ARG A 108 -15.35 -14.96 16.33
CA ARG A 108 -16.55 -15.09 15.51
C ARG A 108 -16.91 -13.77 14.83
N GLU A 109 -16.84 -12.64 15.53
CA GLU A 109 -17.08 -11.32 14.96
C GLU A 109 -16.10 -11.00 13.83
N GLU A 110 -14.80 -11.24 14.06
CA GLU A 110 -13.74 -10.98 13.09
C GLU A 110 -13.83 -11.87 11.84
N VAL A 111 -14.19 -13.15 12.01
CA VAL A 111 -14.43 -14.08 10.88
C VAL A 111 -15.67 -13.68 10.09
N ASN A 112 -16.76 -13.32 10.76
CA ASN A 112 -17.98 -12.83 10.09
C ASN A 112 -17.70 -11.56 9.29
N ARG A 113 -16.88 -10.65 9.82
CA ARG A 113 -16.44 -9.45 9.11
C ARG A 113 -15.64 -9.82 7.86
N GLY A 114 -14.69 -10.74 7.96
CA GLY A 114 -13.93 -11.25 6.81
C GLY A 114 -14.82 -11.85 5.73
N LEU A 115 -15.80 -12.67 6.13
CA LEU A 115 -16.75 -13.29 5.21
C LEU A 115 -17.73 -12.30 4.57
N SER A 116 -18.03 -11.18 5.23
CA SER A 116 -18.89 -10.12 4.68
C SER A 116 -18.20 -9.23 3.65
N GLN A 117 -16.86 -9.22 3.61
CA GLN A 117 -16.09 -8.43 2.65
C GLN A 117 -16.13 -9.12 1.28
N SER A 118 -16.45 -8.37 0.22
CA SER A 118 -16.40 -8.95 -1.13
C SER A 118 -14.98 -9.40 -1.46
N ARG A 119 -14.85 -10.61 -2.01
CA ARG A 119 -13.55 -11.12 -2.53
C ARG A 119 -13.30 -10.65 -3.97
N ASP A 120 -14.31 -10.04 -4.61
CA ASP A 120 -14.18 -9.46 -5.93
C ASP A 120 -13.48 -8.10 -5.86
N ASN A 121 -12.53 -7.90 -6.76
CA ASN A 121 -11.75 -6.67 -6.85
C ASN A 121 -12.61 -5.47 -7.28
N LEU A 122 -13.67 -5.70 -8.07
CA LEU A 122 -14.53 -4.65 -8.61
C LEU A 122 -15.55 -4.16 -7.56
N GLU A 123 -16.24 -5.07 -6.88
CA GLU A 123 -17.16 -4.71 -5.79
C GLU A 123 -16.43 -4.03 -4.62
N MET A 124 -15.20 -4.45 -4.30
CA MET A 124 -14.38 -3.79 -3.27
C MET A 124 -13.89 -2.37 -3.62
N MET A 125 -14.05 -1.92 -4.87
CA MET A 125 -13.82 -0.52 -5.25
C MET A 125 -15.08 0.34 -5.05
N GLU A 126 -16.25 -0.28 -4.89
CA GLU A 126 -17.53 0.39 -4.63
C GLU A 126 -17.87 0.45 -3.13
N GLU A 127 -17.21 -0.36 -2.30
CA GLU A 127 -17.29 -0.25 -0.84
C GLU A 127 -16.65 1.07 -0.36
N VAL A 128 -17.40 1.83 0.45
CA VAL A 128 -16.95 3.08 1.07
C VAL A 128 -15.73 2.78 1.95
N ASP A 129 -14.60 3.44 1.68
CA ASP A 129 -13.38 3.35 2.48
C ASP A 129 -13.66 3.81 3.93
N TYR A 130 -14.00 2.87 4.79
CA TYR A 130 -13.93 3.07 6.23
C TYR A 130 -12.51 2.71 6.68
N ILE A 131 -11.70 3.76 6.84
CA ILE A 131 -10.47 3.72 7.64
C ILE A 131 -10.83 4.03 9.09
#